data_AF-A0A815Q7Q2-F1
#
_entry.id   AF-A0A815Q7Q2-F1
#
_cell.length_a   1.000
_cell.length_b   1.000
_cell.length_c   1.000
_cell.angle_alpha   90.00
_cell.angle_beta   90.00
_cell.angle_gamma   90.00
#
_symmetry.space_group_name_H-M   'P 1'
#
loop_
_entity.id
_entity.type
_entity.pdbx_description
1 polymer ?
#
loop_
_entity_poly.entity_id
_entity_poly.type
_entity_poly.pdbx_seq_one_letter_code
_entity_poly.pdbx_strand_id
1 'polypeptide(L)'
;TTTSTTTTVTSTTTTTSRTSTTSTMSRTSTTTTSTTTTVTSTTSTTTMATTYVPSTSILTNGKILIAGGFNNGNFLNSAELYDPSTGVWVLTGNMNTVRAVHTASTLFNGKVLVSGGIISSDDSNSSELYDPSTGVWTLTGNMINSRTYHRASVLNNGKVLVTGGISNSNLQFASAELYDPSTGVWTKTSNMSTARAVHD
;
A
#
# COMPACT_ATOMS: atom_id res chain seq x y z
N THR A 1 -22.51 -2.86 -2.93
CA THR A 1 -23.09 -4.02 -2.22
C THR A 1 -21.96 -4.82 -1.63
N THR A 2 -21.77 -4.76 -0.31
CA THR A 2 -20.75 -5.53 0.41
C THR A 2 -21.21 -6.98 0.49
N THR A 3 -20.45 -7.90 -0.09
CA THR A 3 -20.67 -9.34 0.09
C THR A 3 -19.66 -9.81 1.12
N SER A 4 -20.13 -10.17 2.31
CA SER A 4 -19.30 -10.81 3.34
C SER A 4 -19.42 -12.32 3.19
N THR A 5 -18.32 -13.00 2.89
CA THR A 5 -18.28 -14.47 2.92
C THR A 5 -17.75 -14.89 4.29
N THR A 6 -18.58 -15.60 5.05
CA THR A 6 -18.20 -16.18 6.34
C THR A 6 -17.63 -17.57 6.09
N THR A 7 -16.36 -17.77 6.39
CA THR A 7 -15.76 -19.12 6.40
C THR A 7 -15.58 -19.56 7.85
N THR A 8 -16.31 -20.60 8.24
CA THR A 8 -16.16 -21.23 9.56
C THR A 8 -15.04 -22.26 9.48
N VAL A 9 -13.93 -22.01 10.16
CA VAL A 9 -12.87 -23.00 10.33
C VAL A 9 -12.99 -23.62 11.71
N THR A 10 -13.41 -24.88 11.76
CA THR A 10 -13.46 -25.66 13.00
C THR A 10 -12.11 -26.33 13.19
N SER A 11 -11.37 -25.94 14.22
CA SER A 11 -10.16 -26.66 14.63
C SER A 11 -10.46 -27.46 15.90
N THR A 12 -10.07 -28.73 15.91
CA THR A 12 -10.19 -29.62 17.07
C THR A 12 -8.78 -29.87 17.59
N THR A 13 -8.52 -29.43 18.82
CA THR A 13 -7.26 -29.76 19.51
C THR A 13 -7.54 -30.88 20.50
N THR A 14 -6.80 -31.98 20.38
CA THR A 14 -6.90 -33.12 21.30
C THR A 14 -5.73 -33.08 22.27
N THR A 15 -6.00 -32.87 23.56
CA THR A 15 -4.97 -32.89 24.60
C THR A 15 -5.14 -34.17 25.43
N THR A 16 -4.14 -35.05 25.38
CA THR A 16 -4.09 -36.24 26.23
C THR A 16 -3.27 -35.95 27.49
N SER A 17 -3.88 -36.02 28.66
CA SER A 17 -3.15 -35.95 29.93
C SER A 17 -3.03 -37.34 30.56
N ARG A 18 -1.85 -37.66 31.11
CA ARG A 18 -1.58 -38.93 31.80
C ARG A 18 -1.20 -38.63 33.24
N THR A 19 -2.02 -39.05 34.19
CA THR A 19 -1.69 -39.04 35.62
C THR A 19 -1.14 -40.41 36.01
N SER A 20 0.05 -40.42 36.61
CA SER A 20 0.67 -41.61 37.19
C SER A 20 0.66 -41.50 38.71
N THR A 21 -0.04 -42.41 39.40
CA THR A 21 0.02 -42.59 40.85
C THR A 21 0.74 -43.89 41.19
N THR A 22 1.62 -43.84 42.19
CA THR A 22 2.44 -44.97 42.65
C THR A 22 1.63 -45.90 43.56
N SER A 23 1.84 -47.21 43.39
CA SER A 23 1.46 -48.36 44.23
C SER A 23 0.07 -49.02 44.03
N THR A 24 0.15 -50.32 43.69
CA THR A 24 -0.86 -51.40 43.69
C THR A 24 -2.12 -51.21 42.84
N MET A 25 -2.17 -51.96 41.72
CA MET A 25 -3.24 -52.02 40.70
C MET A 25 -3.56 -50.69 39.99
N SER A 26 -2.74 -50.32 39.01
CA SER A 26 -2.98 -49.13 38.17
C SER A 26 -4.00 -49.43 37.06
N ARG A 27 -5.23 -48.92 37.19
CA ARG A 27 -6.22 -48.86 36.11
C ARG A 27 -5.99 -47.59 35.31
N THR A 28 -5.51 -47.70 34.08
CA THR A 28 -5.33 -46.54 33.18
C THR A 28 -6.71 -46.00 32.80
N SER A 29 -7.05 -44.80 33.25
CA SER A 29 -8.24 -44.07 32.80
C SER A 29 -7.76 -42.91 31.92
N THR A 30 -7.98 -43.04 30.62
CA THR A 30 -7.79 -41.96 29.65
C THR A 30 -9.05 -41.10 29.59
N THR A 31 -8.92 -39.82 29.90
CA THR A 31 -9.98 -38.83 29.67
C THR A 31 -9.60 -38.01 28.44
N THR A 32 -10.42 -38.10 27.39
CA THR A 32 -10.30 -37.25 26.20
C THR A 32 -11.18 -36.03 26.37
N THR A 33 -10.59 -34.84 26.35
CA THR A 33 -11.33 -33.57 26.30
C THR A 33 -11.14 -32.96 24.92
N SER A 34 -12.23 -32.82 24.17
CA SER A 34 -12.25 -32.10 22.90
C SER A 34 -12.76 -30.68 23.15
N THR A 35 -11.95 -29.67 22.81
CA THR A 35 -12.37 -28.26 22.84
C THR A 35 -12.57 -27.79 21.40
N THR A 36 -13.78 -27.33 21.10
CA THR A 36 -14.11 -26.73 19.80
C THR A 36 -13.99 -25.22 19.91
N THR A 37 -13.04 -24.62 19.18
CA THR A 37 -12.94 -23.17 19.07
C THR A 37 -13.41 -22.75 17.69
N THR A 38 -14.52 -22.02 17.64
CA THR A 38 -15.05 -21.41 16.41
C THR A 38 -14.30 -20.10 16.17
N VAL A 39 -13.44 -20.06 15.16
CA VAL A 39 -12.82 -18.82 14.69
C VAL A 39 -13.59 -18.34 13.47
N THR A 40 -14.30 -17.22 13.60
CA THR A 40 -15.03 -16.58 12.50
C THR A 40 -14.10 -15.56 11.85
N SER A 41 -13.64 -15.85 10.63
CA SER A 41 -12.90 -14.87 9.82
C SER A 41 -13.85 -14.26 8.78
N THR A 42 -14.00 -12.94 8.81
CA THR A 42 -14.77 -12.20 7.80
C THR A 42 -13.82 -11.55 6.81
N THR A 43 -13.83 -12.01 5.56
CA THR A 43 -13.18 -11.32 4.44
C THR A 43 -14.21 -10.37 3.82
N SER A 44 -14.04 -9.07 4.04
CA SER A 44 -14.79 -8.05 3.35
C SER A 44 -14.19 -7.86 1.96
N THR A 45 -14.85 -8.38 0.92
CA THR A 45 -14.51 -8.04 -0.46
C THR A 45 -15.21 -6.74 -0.81
N THR A 46 -14.57 -5.60 -0.55
CA THR A 46 -14.97 -4.32 -1.14
C THR A 46 -14.70 -4.40 -2.63
N THR A 47 -15.76 -4.47 -3.43
CA THR A 47 -15.66 -4.10 -4.84
C THR A 47 -15.29 -2.62 -4.88
N MET A 48 -14.25 -2.29 -5.67
CA MET A 48 -13.76 -0.92 -5.89
C MET A 48 -14.93 0.08 -5.87
N ALA A 49 -14.93 0.97 -4.88
CA ALA A 49 -15.72 2.19 -5.04
C ALA A 49 -15.09 2.94 -6.23
N THR A 50 -15.89 3.37 -7.20
CA THR A 50 -15.40 4.03 -8.42
C THR A 50 -14.48 5.19 -8.04
N THR A 51 -13.17 4.95 -8.13
CA THR A 51 -12.14 5.88 -7.68
C THR A 51 -11.48 6.44 -8.92
N TYR A 52 -11.53 7.75 -9.06
CA TYR A 52 -10.85 8.46 -10.14
C TYR A 52 -9.38 8.63 -9.75
N VAL A 53 -8.48 8.43 -10.73
CA VAL A 53 -7.04 8.71 -10.63
C VAL A 53 -6.32 8.16 -9.37
N PRO A 54 -6.56 6.90 -8.94
CA PRO A 54 -5.68 6.26 -7.97
C PRO A 54 -4.32 5.97 -8.62
N SER A 55 -3.29 5.78 -7.80
CA SER A 55 -2.04 5.21 -8.30
C SER A 55 -2.08 3.69 -8.24
N THR A 56 -1.30 3.05 -9.12
CA THR A 56 -1.11 1.60 -9.13
C THR A 56 0.38 1.27 -9.10
N SER A 57 0.76 0.23 -8.37
CA SER A 57 2.16 -0.24 -8.30
C SER A 57 2.22 -1.75 -8.11
N ILE A 58 3.06 -2.42 -8.90
CA ILE A 58 3.32 -3.85 -8.76
C ILE A 58 4.35 -4.04 -7.64
N LEU A 59 4.00 -4.84 -6.64
CA LEU A 59 4.87 -5.18 -5.52
C LEU A 59 5.76 -6.37 -5.88
N THR A 60 6.88 -6.52 -5.16
CA THR A 60 7.84 -7.62 -5.37
C THR A 60 7.24 -9.00 -5.14
N ASN A 61 6.15 -9.10 -4.38
CA ASN A 61 5.38 -10.33 -4.16
C ASN A 61 4.29 -10.58 -5.21
N GLY A 62 4.24 -9.78 -6.29
CA GLY A 62 3.27 -9.93 -7.38
C GLY A 62 1.88 -9.35 -7.12
N LYS A 63 1.59 -8.87 -5.90
CA LYS A 63 0.35 -8.12 -5.60
C LYS A 63 0.44 -6.72 -6.21
N ILE A 64 -0.72 -6.11 -6.42
CA ILE A 64 -0.83 -4.73 -6.92
C ILE A 64 -1.32 -3.85 -5.77
N LEU A 65 -0.59 -2.80 -5.46
CA LEU A 65 -1.03 -1.73 -4.58
C LEU A 65 -1.86 -0.72 -5.37
N ILE A 66 -3.05 -0.40 -4.87
CA ILE A 66 -3.89 0.69 -5.34
C ILE A 66 -3.98 1.70 -4.18
N ALA A 67 -3.63 2.96 -4.42
CA ALA A 67 -3.58 3.96 -3.35
C ALA A 67 -4.18 5.32 -3.77
N GLY A 68 -4.93 5.91 -2.84
CA GLY A 68 -5.52 7.23 -2.96
C GLY A 68 -6.56 7.36 -4.07
N GLY A 69 -6.59 8.52 -4.71
CA GLY A 69 -7.55 8.88 -5.73
C GLY A 69 -8.66 9.78 -5.21
N PHE A 70 -9.73 9.90 -5.99
CA PHE A 70 -10.86 10.79 -5.73
C PHE A 70 -12.18 10.07 -5.92
N ASN A 71 -13.08 10.18 -4.95
CA ASN A 71 -14.38 9.52 -4.98
C ASN A 71 -15.43 10.37 -4.26
N ASN A 72 -16.60 10.55 -4.89
CA ASN A 72 -17.75 11.26 -4.32
C ASN A 72 -17.39 12.63 -3.72
N GLY A 73 -16.56 13.42 -4.40
CA GLY A 73 -16.14 14.74 -3.92
C GLY A 73 -14.97 14.74 -2.94
N ASN A 74 -14.43 13.57 -2.58
CA ASN A 74 -13.41 13.43 -1.54
C ASN A 74 -12.13 12.82 -2.09
N PHE A 75 -10.99 13.38 -1.69
CA PHE A 75 -9.68 12.75 -1.86
C PHE A 75 -9.53 11.61 -0.87
N LEU A 76 -8.93 10.51 -1.31
CA LEU A 76 -8.75 9.31 -0.51
C LEU A 76 -7.30 9.20 -0.03
N ASN A 77 -7.12 8.68 1.18
CA ASN A 77 -5.85 8.17 1.68
C ASN A 77 -5.86 6.65 1.85
N SER A 78 -6.98 5.99 1.53
CA SER A 78 -7.11 4.54 1.59
C SER A 78 -6.19 3.86 0.58
N ALA A 79 -5.77 2.64 0.93
CA ALA A 79 -5.04 1.78 0.02
C ALA A 79 -5.54 0.32 0.13
N GLU A 80 -5.49 -0.37 -1.00
CA GLU A 80 -5.91 -1.77 -1.13
C GLU A 80 -4.84 -2.54 -1.90
N LEU A 81 -4.74 -3.84 -1.59
CA LEU A 81 -3.91 -4.80 -2.29
C LEU A 81 -4.81 -5.71 -3.12
N TYR A 82 -4.55 -5.78 -4.41
CA TYR A 82 -5.10 -6.80 -5.28
C TYR A 82 -4.11 -7.95 -5.43
N ASP A 83 -4.58 -9.18 -5.26
CA ASP A 83 -3.83 -10.38 -5.54
C ASP A 83 -4.30 -11.02 -6.86
N PRO A 84 -3.52 -10.89 -7.96
CA PRO A 84 -3.91 -11.45 -9.24
C PRO A 84 -4.06 -12.97 -9.25
N SER A 85 -3.42 -13.68 -8.32
CA SER A 85 -3.47 -15.15 -8.27
C SER A 85 -4.79 -15.67 -7.69
N THR A 86 -5.46 -14.87 -6.87
CA THR A 86 -6.72 -15.25 -6.20
C THR A 86 -7.89 -14.36 -6.61
N GLY A 87 -7.64 -13.23 -7.27
CA GLY A 87 -8.67 -12.23 -7.58
C GLY A 87 -9.18 -11.47 -6.35
N VAL A 88 -8.50 -11.60 -5.20
CA VAL A 88 -8.97 -11.05 -3.93
C VAL A 88 -8.37 -9.67 -3.68
N TRP A 89 -9.22 -8.80 -3.13
CA TRP A 89 -8.86 -7.47 -2.63
C TRP A 89 -8.75 -7.49 -1.11
N VAL A 90 -7.74 -6.84 -0.57
CA VAL A 90 -7.52 -6.72 0.88
C VAL A 90 -7.12 -5.29 1.22
N LEU A 91 -7.76 -4.70 2.22
CA LEU A 91 -7.36 -3.40 2.77
C LEU A 91 -5.96 -3.48 3.38
N THR A 92 -5.16 -2.43 3.19
CA THR A 92 -3.87 -2.24 3.88
C THR A 92 -3.88 -0.94 4.67
N GLY A 93 -2.76 -0.53 5.25
CA GLY A 93 -2.66 0.75 5.95
C GLY A 93 -2.95 1.92 5.03
N ASN A 94 -3.47 3.00 5.62
CA ASN A 94 -3.79 4.24 4.91
C ASN A 94 -2.55 5.13 4.79
N MET A 95 -2.45 5.88 3.69
CA MET A 95 -1.50 6.99 3.56
C MET A 95 -1.75 8.03 4.67
N ASN A 96 -0.70 8.78 5.03
CA ASN A 96 -0.83 9.86 6.00
C ASN A 96 -1.60 11.04 5.40
N THR A 97 -1.56 11.18 4.07
CA THR A 97 -2.26 12.26 3.37
C THR A 97 -3.23 11.76 2.32
N VAL A 98 -4.39 12.42 2.24
CA VAL A 98 -5.34 12.22 1.13
C VAL A 98 -4.73 12.79 -0.14
N ARG A 99 -4.72 12.02 -1.24
CA ARG A 99 -4.12 12.49 -2.50
C ARG A 99 -4.67 11.81 -3.74
N ALA A 100 -4.72 12.55 -4.84
CA ALA A 100 -5.04 12.08 -6.18
C ALA A 100 -3.99 12.57 -7.20
N VAL A 101 -3.92 12.00 -8.41
CA VAL A 101 -3.01 12.46 -9.48
C VAL A 101 -1.52 12.47 -9.06
N HIS A 102 -1.18 11.62 -8.09
CA HIS A 102 0.19 11.40 -7.64
C HIS A 102 0.82 10.26 -8.44
N THR A 103 2.14 10.15 -8.39
CA THR A 103 2.85 8.99 -8.94
C THR A 103 3.14 7.99 -7.83
N ALA A 104 3.25 6.70 -8.20
CA ALA A 104 3.69 5.63 -7.32
C ALA A 104 4.79 4.81 -8.02
N SER A 105 5.90 4.57 -7.33
CA SER A 105 7.10 3.91 -7.85
C SER A 105 7.57 2.80 -6.92
N THR A 106 7.55 1.56 -7.38
CA THR A 106 8.13 0.42 -6.65
C THR A 106 9.65 0.50 -6.67
N LEU A 107 10.26 0.63 -5.49
CA LEU A 107 11.69 0.76 -5.29
C LEU A 107 12.36 -0.62 -5.21
N PHE A 108 13.68 -0.66 -5.42
CA PHE A 108 14.47 -1.90 -5.35
C PHE A 108 14.48 -2.55 -3.97
N ASN A 109 14.26 -1.78 -2.91
CA ASN A 109 14.10 -2.31 -1.56
C ASN A 109 12.69 -2.87 -1.28
N GLY A 110 11.82 -2.92 -2.30
CA GLY A 110 10.45 -3.43 -2.21
C GLY A 110 9.41 -2.43 -1.70
N LYS A 111 9.81 -1.25 -1.20
CA LYS A 111 8.87 -0.19 -0.80
C LYS A 111 8.26 0.51 -2.01
N VAL A 112 7.13 1.17 -1.84
CA VAL A 112 6.53 2.02 -2.87
C VAL A 112 6.65 3.48 -2.45
N LEU A 113 7.31 4.29 -3.27
CA LEU A 113 7.32 5.75 -3.13
C LEU A 113 6.09 6.33 -3.80
N VAL A 114 5.31 7.09 -3.05
CA VAL A 114 4.25 7.96 -3.58
C VAL A 114 4.70 9.41 -3.48
N SER A 115 4.56 10.17 -4.57
CA SER A 115 5.00 11.57 -4.62
C SER A 115 4.02 12.50 -5.35
N GLY A 116 3.87 13.69 -4.77
CA GLY A 116 3.11 14.80 -5.34
C GLY A 116 1.61 14.55 -5.44
N GLY A 117 1.01 15.08 -6.49
CA GLY A 117 -0.44 15.02 -6.71
C GLY A 117 -1.18 16.16 -6.03
N ILE A 118 -2.51 16.03 -5.96
CA ILE A 118 -3.41 17.02 -5.36
C ILE A 118 -3.76 16.56 -3.96
N ILE A 119 -3.60 17.44 -2.98
CA ILE A 119 -4.07 17.28 -1.61
C ILE A 119 -5.13 18.36 -1.39
N SER A 120 -6.38 17.96 -1.19
CA SER A 120 -7.50 18.90 -1.10
C SER A 120 -7.59 19.80 -2.35
N SER A 121 -7.32 21.10 -2.25
CA SER A 121 -7.38 22.05 -3.36
C SER A 121 -6.04 22.35 -4.02
N ASP A 122 -4.92 21.88 -3.47
CA ASP A 122 -3.59 22.33 -3.85
C ASP A 122 -2.69 21.21 -4.36
N ASP A 123 -1.75 21.58 -5.22
CA ASP A 123 -0.68 20.68 -5.63
C ASP A 123 0.31 20.46 -4.49
N SER A 124 0.83 19.24 -4.42
CA SER A 124 1.70 18.81 -3.35
C SER A 124 3.09 18.47 -3.85
N ASN A 125 4.07 18.72 -2.98
CA ASN A 125 5.44 18.24 -3.10
C ASN A 125 5.75 17.08 -2.12
N SER A 126 4.80 16.72 -1.25
CA SER A 126 5.02 15.75 -0.20
C SER A 126 5.23 14.35 -0.79
N SER A 127 6.02 13.52 -0.12
CA SER A 127 6.20 12.12 -0.49
C SER A 127 6.08 11.18 0.70
N GLU A 128 5.64 9.95 0.43
CA GLU A 128 5.42 8.90 1.43
C GLU A 128 5.92 7.56 0.91
N LEU A 129 6.38 6.69 1.82
CA LEU A 129 6.81 5.33 1.53
C LEU A 129 5.82 4.34 2.13
N TYR A 130 5.30 3.43 1.30
CA TYR A 130 4.60 2.24 1.73
C TYR A 130 5.57 1.09 1.92
N ASP A 131 5.49 0.40 3.05
CA ASP A 131 6.22 -0.84 3.33
C ASP A 131 5.27 -2.04 3.22
N PRO A 132 5.35 -2.86 2.13
CA PRO A 132 4.46 -3.99 1.95
C PRO A 132 4.55 -5.08 3.00
N SER A 133 5.65 -5.16 3.76
CA SER A 133 5.83 -6.18 4.79
C SER A 133 5.03 -5.90 6.06
N THR A 134 4.71 -4.62 6.30
CA THR A 134 3.99 -4.16 7.50
C THR A 134 2.66 -3.49 7.17
N GLY A 135 2.45 -3.09 5.92
CA GLY A 135 1.32 -2.27 5.51
C GLY A 135 1.40 -0.82 5.98
N VAL A 136 2.55 -0.37 6.51
CA VAL A 136 2.71 0.96 7.11
C VAL A 136 3.16 1.98 6.07
N TRP A 137 2.62 3.19 6.19
CA TRP A 137 3.05 4.37 5.44
C TRP A 137 3.91 5.29 6.30
N THR A 138 5.02 5.79 5.76
CA THR A 138 5.92 6.70 6.45
C THR A 138 6.25 7.90 5.58
N LEU A 139 6.18 9.11 6.14
CA LEU A 139 6.61 10.32 5.45
C LEU A 139 8.11 10.24 5.10
N THR A 140 8.50 10.76 3.94
CA THR A 140 9.91 10.91 3.55
C THR A 140 10.17 12.36 3.10
N GLY A 141 11.36 12.67 2.58
CA GLY A 141 11.65 14.00 2.08
C GLY A 141 10.70 14.45 0.98
N ASN A 142 10.50 15.76 0.89
CA ASN A 142 9.60 16.38 -0.07
C ASN A 142 10.34 16.78 -1.34
N MET A 143 9.64 16.76 -2.48
CA MET A 143 10.11 17.38 -3.71
C MET A 143 10.34 18.89 -3.47
N ILE A 144 11.19 19.49 -4.29
CA ILE A 144 11.43 20.93 -4.33
C ILE A 144 10.19 21.66 -4.87
N ASN A 145 9.56 21.13 -5.93
CA ASN A 145 8.35 21.73 -6.52
C ASN A 145 7.12 20.87 -6.24
N SER A 146 6.02 21.53 -5.84
CA SER A 146 4.69 20.91 -5.88
C SER A 146 4.29 20.66 -7.32
N ARG A 147 3.74 19.47 -7.60
CA ARG A 147 3.41 19.08 -8.98
C ARG A 147 2.35 18.01 -9.06
N THR A 148 1.48 18.16 -10.05
CA THR A 148 0.50 17.17 -10.49
C THR A 148 0.81 16.73 -11.92
N TYR A 149 0.27 15.59 -12.37
CA TYR A 149 0.45 15.09 -13.74
C TYR A 149 1.91 15.00 -14.21
N HIS A 150 2.83 14.79 -13.26
CA HIS A 150 4.24 14.58 -13.51
C HIS A 150 4.51 13.10 -13.77
N ARG A 151 5.67 12.79 -14.34
CA ARG A 151 6.12 11.40 -14.51
C ARG A 151 7.16 11.04 -13.47
N ALA A 152 7.08 9.81 -12.95
CA ALA A 152 8.12 9.20 -12.14
C ALA A 152 8.69 7.95 -12.85
N SER A 153 10.02 7.82 -12.81
CA SER A 153 10.76 6.69 -13.37
C SER A 153 11.81 6.21 -12.38
N VAL A 154 11.78 4.92 -12.07
CA VAL A 154 12.84 4.27 -11.30
C VAL A 154 14.02 4.02 -12.23
N LEU A 155 15.19 4.55 -11.87
CA LEU A 155 16.42 4.41 -12.64
C LEU A 155 17.17 3.13 -12.25
N ASN A 156 18.10 2.69 -13.10
CA ASN A 156 18.90 1.47 -12.87
C ASN A 156 19.76 1.52 -11.60
N ASN A 157 20.04 2.72 -11.07
CA ASN A 157 20.75 2.90 -9.80
C ASN A 157 19.81 2.93 -8.57
N GLY A 158 18.52 2.63 -8.75
CA GLY A 158 17.51 2.58 -7.70
C GLY A 158 16.91 3.94 -7.32
N LYS A 159 17.40 5.05 -7.87
CA LYS A 159 16.84 6.39 -7.63
C LYS A 159 15.56 6.61 -8.43
N VAL A 160 14.72 7.55 -7.99
CA VAL A 160 13.49 7.91 -8.73
C VAL A 160 13.65 9.28 -9.34
N LEU A 161 13.59 9.36 -10.67
CA LEU A 161 13.55 10.62 -11.40
C LEU A 161 12.09 11.04 -11.59
N VAL A 162 11.77 12.24 -11.15
CA VAL A 162 10.51 12.91 -11.43
C VAL A 162 10.74 14.01 -12.47
N THR A 163 9.89 14.08 -13.48
CA THR A 163 9.98 15.06 -14.57
C THR A 163 8.64 15.75 -14.83
N GLY A 164 8.72 17.05 -15.12
CA GLY A 164 7.57 17.82 -15.61
C GLY A 164 6.40 17.88 -14.64
N GLY A 165 5.19 17.89 -15.18
CA GLY A 165 3.96 18.15 -14.43
C GLY A 165 3.59 19.62 -14.42
N ILE A 166 2.53 19.93 -13.67
CA ILE A 166 1.91 21.26 -13.65
C ILE A 166 1.59 21.66 -12.21
N SER A 167 1.76 22.95 -11.91
CA SER A 167 1.34 23.56 -10.64
C SER A 167 -0.15 23.88 -10.62
N ASN A 168 -0.69 24.23 -9.44
CA ASN A 168 -2.06 24.75 -9.32
C ASN A 168 -2.32 26.03 -10.16
N SER A 169 -1.27 26.82 -10.45
CA SER A 169 -1.33 28.04 -11.25
C SER A 169 -1.22 27.78 -12.76
N ASN A 170 -1.41 26.54 -13.22
CA ASN A 170 -1.28 26.11 -14.62
C ASN A 170 0.12 26.30 -15.24
N LEU A 171 1.18 26.41 -14.42
CA LEU A 171 2.55 26.49 -14.92
C LEU A 171 3.10 25.08 -15.13
N GLN A 172 3.42 24.74 -16.38
CA GLN A 172 4.08 23.48 -16.70
C GLN A 172 5.56 23.55 -16.35
N PHE A 173 6.07 22.45 -15.80
CA PHE A 173 7.47 22.36 -15.42
C PHE A 173 8.32 21.75 -16.54
N ALA A 174 9.47 22.38 -16.78
CA ALA A 174 10.61 21.72 -17.42
C ALA A 174 11.53 21.07 -16.38
N SER A 175 11.31 21.32 -15.08
CA SER A 175 12.17 20.83 -14.01
C SER A 175 12.10 19.32 -13.86
N ALA A 176 13.21 18.76 -13.43
CA ALA A 176 13.32 17.36 -13.02
C ALA A 176 14.05 17.25 -11.69
N GLU A 177 13.63 16.29 -10.88
CA GLU A 177 14.12 16.07 -9.52
C GLU A 177 14.39 14.59 -9.29
N LEU A 178 15.41 14.30 -8.49
CA LEU A 178 15.90 12.95 -8.22
C LEU A 178 15.78 12.64 -6.73
N TYR A 179 14.98 11.62 -6.41
CA TYR A 179 14.88 11.06 -5.08
C TYR A 179 15.92 9.97 -4.87
N ASP A 180 16.62 10.03 -3.74
CA ASP A 180 17.54 8.99 -3.29
C ASP A 180 16.89 8.17 -2.14
N PRO A 181 16.47 6.91 -2.37
CA PRO A 181 15.83 6.10 -1.34
C PRO A 181 16.71 5.79 -0.14
N SER A 182 18.04 5.89 -0.25
CA SER A 182 18.95 5.60 0.85
C SER A 182 18.99 6.71 1.89
N THR A 183 18.67 7.94 1.49
CA THR A 183 18.71 9.13 2.36
C THR A 183 17.34 9.78 2.53
N GLY A 184 16.37 9.46 1.66
CA GLY A 184 15.07 10.11 1.63
C GLY A 184 15.12 11.54 1.07
N VAL A 185 16.20 11.94 0.40
CA VAL A 185 16.41 13.32 -0.05
C VAL A 185 16.06 13.48 -1.54
N TRP A 186 15.41 14.59 -1.87
CA TRP A 186 15.21 15.06 -3.24
C TRP A 186 16.28 16.06 -3.64
N THR A 187 16.77 15.94 -4.86
CA THR A 187 17.76 16.86 -5.44
C THR A 187 17.31 17.34 -6.80
N LYS A 188 17.55 18.62 -7.09
CA LYS A 188 17.27 19.17 -8.42
C LYS A 188 18.27 18.62 -9.43
N THR A 189 17.77 18.30 -10.63
CA THR A 189 18.58 17.94 -11.79
C THR A 189 18.44 18.99 -12.90
N SER A 190 19.07 18.75 -14.05
CA SER A 190 18.90 19.57 -15.24
C SER A 190 17.44 19.57 -15.73
N ASN A 191 17.01 20.67 -16.34
CA ASN A 191 15.68 20.77 -16.92
C ASN A 191 15.58 20.00 -18.25
N MET A 192 14.38 19.55 -18.58
CA MET A 192 14.00 19.17 -19.94
C MET A 192 14.07 20.38 -20.88
N SER A 193 14.22 20.14 -22.18
CA SER A 193 14.23 21.22 -23.21
C SER A 193 12.88 21.93 -23.37
N THR A 194 11.80 21.28 -22.96
CA THR A 194 10.43 21.82 -23.04
C THR A 194 9.66 21.40 -21.80
N ALA A 195 8.94 22.35 -21.22
CA ALA A 195 8.01 22.07 -20.13
C ALA A 195 6.85 21.20 -20.63
N ARG A 196 6.44 20.21 -19.83
CA ARG A 196 5.35 19.29 -20.19
C ARG A 196 4.69 18.71 -18.95
N ALA A 197 3.42 18.37 -19.09
CA ALA A 197 2.62 17.62 -18.13
C ALA A 197 1.80 16.56 -18.87
N VAL A 198 1.25 15.58 -18.14
CA VAL A 198 0.44 14.48 -18.72
C VAL A 198 1.22 13.71 -19.81
N HIS A 199 2.52 13.57 -19.62
CA HIS A 199 3.42 12.89 -20.56
C HIS A 199 3.79 11.48 -20.09
N ASP A 200 3.99 10.58 -21.05
CA ASP A 200 4.38 9.20 -20.82
C ASP A 200 5.88 9.01 -20.55
#